data_AF-A0A5E7F2X0-F1
#
_entry.id   AF-A0A5E7F2X0-F1
#
_cell.length_a   1.000
_cell.length_b   1.000
_cell.length_c   1.000
_cell.angle_alpha   90.00
_cell.angle_beta   90.00
_cell.angle_gamma   90.00
#
_symmetry.space_group_name_H-M   'P 1'
#
loop_
_entity.id
_entity.type
_entity.pdbx_description
1 polymer ?
#
loop_
_entity_poly.entity_id
_entity_poly.type
_entity_poly.pdbx_seq_one_letter_code
_entity_poly.pdbx_strand_id
1 'polypeptide(L)'
;MSTWKPLLWVSSSKKDLKQMPADVQDVFGFALHLAQDGAKHPQAKPLKGFGGAGLLEVVENFDTNTYRAVYTVRFGKAIYVLHCFQ
;
A
#
# COMPACT_ATOMS: atom_id res chain seq x y z
N MET A 1 -3.92 -11.40 21.56
CA MET A 1 -2.63 -10.94 21.01
C MET A 1 -2.88 -10.47 19.59
N SER A 2 -2.62 -9.21 19.26
CA SER A 2 -2.77 -8.77 17.87
C SER A 2 -1.67 -9.44 17.04
N THR A 3 -2.04 -10.43 16.23
CA THR A 3 -1.13 -11.07 15.29
C THR A 3 -0.96 -10.13 14.11
N TRP A 4 0.12 -9.36 14.14
CA TRP A 4 0.46 -8.42 13.08
C TRP A 4 0.47 -9.12 11.72
N LYS A 5 -0.25 -8.58 10.72
CA LYS A 5 -0.31 -9.23 9.40
C LYS A 5 1.00 -8.97 8.66
N PRO A 6 1.73 -9.98 8.16
CA PRO A 6 2.93 -9.75 7.37
C PRO A 6 2.62 -9.05 6.04
N LEU A 7 3.57 -8.25 5.55
CA LEU A 7 3.57 -7.77 4.17
C LEU A 7 4.13 -8.85 3.23
N LEU A 8 3.35 -9.22 2.22
CA LEU A 8 3.80 -10.05 1.11
C LEU A 8 3.92 -9.19 -0.14
N TRP A 9 5.12 -9.06 -0.65
CA TRP A 9 5.43 -8.26 -1.82
C TRP A 9 5.28 -9.11 -3.07
N VAL A 10 4.42 -8.67 -4.00
CA VAL A 10 4.22 -9.37 -5.27
C VAL A 10 5.16 -8.78 -6.32
N SER A 11 5.89 -9.66 -7.02
CA SER A 11 6.78 -9.26 -8.12
C SER A 11 7.78 -8.15 -7.72
N SER A 12 7.93 -7.12 -8.55
CA SER A 12 8.84 -5.99 -8.36
C SER A 12 8.38 -4.96 -7.33
N SER A 13 7.17 -5.05 -6.78
CA SER A 13 6.56 -4.01 -5.92
C SER A 13 7.48 -3.45 -4.83
N LYS A 14 8.23 -4.31 -4.13
CA LYS A 14 9.19 -3.87 -3.10
C LYS A 14 10.37 -3.10 -3.68
N LYS A 15 10.88 -3.56 -4.83
CA LYS A 15 11.99 -2.91 -5.54
C LYS A 15 11.52 -1.56 -6.09
N ASP A 16 10.30 -1.48 -6.59
CA ASP A 16 9.73 -0.27 -7.16
C ASP A 16 9.50 0.80 -6.07
N LEU A 17 8.96 0.40 -4.90
CA LEU A 17 8.86 1.29 -3.74
C LEU A 17 10.23 1.87 -3.35
N LYS A 18 11.26 1.03 -3.27
CA LYS A 18 12.61 1.46 -2.87
C LYS A 18 13.28 2.43 -3.84
N GLN A 19 12.75 2.58 -5.05
CA GLN A 19 13.24 3.54 -6.05
C GLN A 19 12.51 4.88 -5.99
N MET A 20 11.44 5.00 -5.19
CA MET A 20 10.68 6.24 -5.03
C MET A 20 11.43 7.26 -4.15
N PRO A 21 11.05 8.54 -4.18
CA PRO A 21 11.54 9.54 -3.23
C PRO A 21 11.33 9.12 -1.77
N ALA A 22 12.21 9.54 -0.86
CA ALA A 22 12.16 9.16 0.55
C ALA A 22 10.81 9.49 1.20
N ASP A 23 10.29 10.69 0.98
CA ASP A 23 8.99 11.13 1.52
C ASP A 23 7.83 10.25 1.04
N VAL A 24 7.88 9.79 -0.22
CA VAL A 24 6.88 8.86 -0.78
C VAL A 24 7.01 7.47 -0.12
N GLN A 25 8.25 7.01 0.10
CA GLN A 25 8.51 5.76 0.82
C GLN A 25 7.97 5.79 2.25
N ASP A 26 8.11 6.93 2.94
CA ASP A 26 7.64 7.11 4.31
C ASP A 26 6.11 7.08 4.38
N VAL A 27 5.41 7.79 3.49
CA VAL A 27 3.94 7.78 3.43
C VAL A 27 3.41 6.37 3.14
N PHE A 28 3.96 5.70 2.12
CA PHE A 28 3.53 4.35 1.76
C PHE A 28 3.90 3.33 2.82
N GLY A 29 5.08 3.43 3.43
CA GLY A 29 5.52 2.59 4.53
C GLY A 29 4.58 2.71 5.74
N PHE A 30 4.21 3.93 6.12
CA PHE A 30 3.28 4.18 7.21
C PHE A 30 1.88 3.64 6.90
N ALA A 31 1.38 3.84 5.68
CA ALA A 31 0.08 3.31 5.29
C ALA A 31 0.03 1.77 5.30
N LEU A 32 1.09 1.12 4.84
CA LEU A 32 1.23 -0.34 4.89
C LEU A 32 1.32 -0.82 6.35
N HIS A 33 2.09 -0.14 7.20
CA HIS A 33 2.17 -0.44 8.63
C HIS A 33 0.79 -0.40 9.31
N LEU A 34 -0.01 0.65 9.05
CA LEU A 34 -1.39 0.74 9.56
C LEU A 34 -2.25 -0.43 9.06
N ALA A 35 -2.12 -0.81 7.79
CA ALA A 35 -2.86 -1.95 7.24
C ALA A 35 -2.48 -3.28 7.92
N GLN A 36 -1.22 -3.47 8.32
CA GLN A 36 -0.78 -4.65 9.05
C GLN A 36 -1.43 -4.78 10.43
N ASP A 37 -1.74 -3.65 11.07
CA ASP A 37 -2.46 -3.57 12.35
C ASP A 37 -3.99 -3.55 12.17
N GLY A 38 -4.48 -3.66 10.92
CA GLY A 38 -5.91 -3.61 10.61
C GLY A 38 -6.51 -2.20 10.61
N ALA A 39 -5.70 -1.17 10.80
CA ALA A 39 -6.08 0.23 10.62
C ALA A 39 -6.02 0.64 9.13
N LYS A 40 -6.52 1.84 8.81
CA LYS A 40 -6.52 2.37 7.45
C LYS A 40 -5.93 3.78 7.44
N HIS A 41 -4.93 4.00 6.58
CA HIS A 41 -4.37 5.33 6.35
C HIS A 41 -5.46 6.29 5.82
N PRO A 42 -5.45 7.59 6.20
CA PRO A 42 -6.43 8.56 5.71
C PRO A 42 -6.49 8.69 4.19
N GLN A 43 -5.35 8.58 3.51
CA GLN A 43 -5.27 8.60 2.05
C GLN A 43 -5.61 7.26 1.38
N ALA A 44 -5.73 6.17 2.14
CA ALA A 44 -6.03 4.86 1.59
C ALA A 44 -7.52 4.76 1.19
N LYS A 45 -7.75 4.55 -0.10
CA LYS A 45 -9.08 4.49 -0.71
C LYS A 45 -9.27 3.21 -1.52
N PRO A 46 -10.50 2.67 -1.60
CA PRO A 46 -10.81 1.57 -2.51
C PRO A 46 -10.43 1.91 -3.95
N LEU A 47 -9.68 1.02 -4.59
CA LEU A 47 -9.38 1.13 -6.01
C LEU A 47 -10.67 0.90 -6.81
N LYS A 48 -11.09 1.90 -7.58
CA LYS A 48 -12.31 1.81 -8.39
C LYS A 48 -12.17 0.74 -9.47
N GLY A 49 -13.27 0.08 -9.82
CA GLY A 49 -13.33 -0.90 -10.91
C GLY A 49 -13.01 -2.35 -10.53
N PHE A 50 -12.59 -2.64 -9.30
CA PHE A 50 -12.18 -3.99 -8.86
C PHE A 50 -13.18 -4.69 -7.91
N GLY A 51 -14.47 -4.38 -8.03
CA GLY A 51 -15.55 -5.19 -7.44
C GLY A 51 -15.63 -5.21 -5.90
N GLY A 52 -14.97 -4.29 -5.18
CA GLY A 52 -15.15 -4.15 -3.73
C GLY A 52 -14.02 -3.41 -2.99
N ALA A 53 -14.21 -3.19 -1.68
CA ALA A 53 -13.27 -2.48 -0.80
C ALA A 53 -12.02 -3.31 -0.40
N GLY A 54 -11.83 -4.49 -0.99
CA GLY A 54 -10.72 -5.38 -0.67
C GLY A 54 -9.38 -4.96 -1.30
N LEU A 55 -9.41 -4.09 -2.32
CA LEU A 55 -8.24 -3.56 -3.00
C LEU A 55 -8.15 -2.06 -2.72
N LEU A 56 -7.05 -1.64 -2.11
CA LEU A 56 -6.82 -0.28 -1.67
C LEU A 56 -5.65 0.32 -2.44
N GLU A 57 -5.72 1.62 -2.67
CA GLU A 57 -4.60 2.43 -3.14
C GLU A 57 -4.30 3.57 -2.16
N VAL A 58 -3.02 3.89 -2.00
CA VAL A 58 -2.54 5.16 -1.45
C VAL A 58 -1.94 5.96 -2.58
N VAL A 59 -2.24 7.25 -2.63
CA VAL A 59 -1.74 8.17 -3.64
C VAL A 59 -0.98 9.27 -2.92
N GLU A 60 0.25 9.52 -3.34
CA GLU A 60 1.10 10.59 -2.82
C GLU A 60 1.67 11.40 -3.97
N ASN A 61 1.68 12.73 -3.85
CA ASN A 61 2.27 13.60 -4.86
C ASN A 61 3.63 14.08 -4.34
N PHE A 62 4.65 14.00 -5.18
CA PHE A 62 5.97 14.51 -4.84
C PHE A 62 6.56 15.21 -6.05
N ASP A 63 6.91 16.49 -5.86
CA ASP A 63 7.33 17.41 -6.92
C ASP A 63 6.30 17.46 -8.07
N THR A 64 6.68 17.07 -9.29
CA THR A 64 5.84 17.07 -10.49
C THR A 64 5.17 15.73 -10.76
N ASN A 65 5.39 14.73 -9.89
CA ASN A 65 4.98 13.35 -10.08
C ASN A 65 3.92 12.93 -9.07
N THR A 66 3.03 12.04 -9.50
CA THR A 66 2.09 11.33 -8.64
C THR A 66 2.59 9.91 -8.49
N TYR A 67 2.53 9.35 -7.29
CA TYR A 67 2.91 7.97 -6.98
C TYR A 67 1.72 7.23 -6.38
N ARG A 68 1.70 5.90 -6.57
CA ARG A 68 0.67 5.02 -6.05
C ARG A 68 1.25 3.75 -5.47
N ALA A 69 0.72 3.34 -4.33
CA ALA A 69 0.90 1.99 -3.79
C ALA A 69 -0.46 1.28 -3.75
N VAL A 70 -0.54 0.10 -4.37
CA VAL A 70 -1.74 -0.73 -4.45
C VAL A 70 -1.53 -1.99 -3.63
N TYR A 71 -2.46 -2.26 -2.71
CA TYR A 71 -2.40 -3.41 -1.82
C TYR A 71 -3.77 -3.97 -1.50
N THR A 72 -3.85 -5.27 -1.16
CA THR A 72 -5.10 -5.90 -0.75
C THR A 72 -5.05 -6.42 0.68
N VAL A 73 -6.17 -6.20 1.38
CA VAL A 73 -6.42 -6.67 2.75
C VAL A 73 -7.43 -7.83 2.80
N ARG A 74 -7.90 -8.28 1.62
CA ARG A 74 -8.98 -9.28 1.49
C ARG A 74 -8.62 -10.62 2.12
N PHE A 75 -7.34 -10.96 2.13
CA PHE A 75 -6.84 -12.21 2.68
C PHE A 75 -6.43 -11.97 4.13
N GLY A 76 -7.25 -12.41 5.09
CA GLY A 76 -7.08 -12.11 6.52
C GLY A 76 -5.72 -12.49 7.15
N LYS A 77 -4.88 -13.25 6.44
CA LYS A 77 -3.56 -13.71 6.92
C LYS A 77 -2.41 -12.76 6.62
N ALA A 78 -2.50 -11.90 5.61
CA ALA A 78 -1.39 -11.05 5.17
C ALA A 78 -1.90 -9.84 4.37
N ILE A 79 -1.07 -8.81 4.28
CA ILE A 79 -1.29 -7.67 3.36
C ILE A 79 -0.45 -7.92 2.12
N TYR A 80 -1.08 -7.98 0.96
CA TYR A 80 -0.38 -8.22 -0.31
C TYR A 80 -0.16 -6.88 -1.00
N VAL A 81 1.10 -6.48 -1.17
CA VAL A 81 1.46 -5.29 -1.93
C VAL A 81 1.63 -5.70 -3.38
N LEU A 82 0.75 -5.20 -4.25
CA LEU A 82 0.64 -5.63 -5.63
C LEU A 82 1.53 -4.79 -6.53
N HIS A 83 1.47 -3.46 -6.39
CA HIS A 83 2.20 -2.52 -7.23
C HIS A 83 2.59 -1.27 -6.45
N CYS A 84 3.78 -0.75 -6.75
CA CYS A 84 4.22 0.59 -6.37
C CYS A 84 4.71 1.24 -7.67
N PHE A 85 4.09 2.33 -8.10
CA PHE A 85 4.41 3.00 -9.36
C PHE A 85 4.25 4.51 -9.26
N GLN A 86 4.77 5.22 -10.25
CA GLN A 86 4.49 6.63 -10.51
C GLN A 86 3.21 6.71 -11.35
#